data_AF-A0A3C1USF4-F1
#
_entry.id   AF-A0A3C1USF4-F1
#
_cell.length_a   1.000
_cell.length_b   1.000
_cell.length_c   1.000
_cell.angle_alpha   90.00
_cell.angle_beta   90.00
_cell.angle_gamma   90.00
#
_symmetry.space_group_name_H-M   'P 1'
#
loop_
_entity.id
_entity.type
_entity.pdbx_description
1 polymer ?
#
loop_
_entity_poly.entity_id
_entity_poly.type
_entity_poly.pdbx_seq_one_letter_code
_entity_poly.pdbx_strand_id
1 'polypeptide(L)'
;MRLMKPDWVLRIEAWLSEWETHTMGEENAIQSQDWQKLSYLHASKEVLMQSIQATLDKKEDAEAGLEKWLAPRMADLFAMEKKNAELLAIKQNYAKGEIDKSRSSGRQLNKIKSAYTTDKESVMLTSYS
;
A
#
# COMPACT_ATOMS: atom_id res chain seq x y z
N MET A 1 7.26 -19.65 40.83
CA MET A 1 7.68 -20.15 39.50
C MET A 1 7.59 -19.00 38.50
N ARG A 2 8.68 -18.64 37.80
CA ARG A 2 8.55 -17.75 36.63
C ARG A 2 7.87 -18.57 35.53
N LEU A 3 6.72 -18.12 35.05
CA LEU A 3 6.06 -18.71 33.89
C LEU A 3 6.99 -18.53 32.68
N MET A 4 7.48 -19.65 32.13
CA MET A 4 8.23 -19.64 30.88
C MET A 4 7.31 -19.29 29.71
N LYS A 5 7.84 -18.53 28.74
CA LYS A 5 7.13 -18.16 27.52
C LYS A 5 6.94 -19.42 26.66
N PRO A 6 5.70 -19.79 26.26
CA PRO A 6 5.46 -20.98 25.46
C PRO A 6 6.12 -20.90 24.07
N ASP A 7 6.56 -22.04 23.53
CA ASP A 7 7.25 -22.12 22.24
C ASP A 7 6.43 -21.54 21.07
N TRP A 8 5.11 -21.69 21.11
CA TRP A 8 4.25 -21.13 20.07
C TRP A 8 4.25 -19.60 20.09
N VAL A 9 4.38 -18.99 21.27
CA VAL A 9 4.50 -17.54 21.43
C VAL A 9 5.85 -17.07 20.91
N LEU A 10 6.93 -17.82 21.16
CA LEU A 10 8.26 -17.53 20.61
C LEU A 10 8.28 -17.57 19.07
N ARG A 11 7.57 -18.53 18.45
CA ARG A 11 7.43 -18.58 16.99
C ARG A 11 6.68 -17.38 16.44
N ILE A 12 5.56 -17.00 17.06
CA ILE A 12 4.80 -15.81 16.64
C ILE A 12 5.65 -14.56 16.81
N GLU A 13 6.41 -14.43 17.90
CA GLU A 13 7.34 -13.31 18.09
C GLU A 13 8.40 -13.22 16.98
N ALA A 14 8.93 -14.35 16.52
CA ALA A 14 9.85 -14.38 15.39
C ALA A 14 9.17 -13.89 14.10
N TRP A 15 7.96 -14.36 13.80
CA TRP A 15 7.19 -13.88 12.64
C TRP A 15 6.83 -12.40 12.74
N LEU A 16 6.49 -11.89 13.93
CA LEU A 16 6.26 -10.46 14.14
C LEU A 16 7.54 -9.63 13.94
N SER A 17 8.71 -10.18 14.24
CA SER A 17 10.01 -9.53 13.97
C SER A 17 10.32 -9.47 12.47
N GLU A 18 9.98 -10.53 11.74
CA GLU A 18 10.08 -10.55 10.29
C GLU A 18 9.09 -9.57 9.65
N TRP A 19 7.85 -9.52 10.16
CA TRP A 19 6.84 -8.56 9.74
C TRP A 19 7.32 -7.12 9.91
N GLU A 20 7.88 -6.79 11.08
CA GLU A 20 8.46 -5.47 11.36
C GLU A 20 9.54 -5.09 10.34
N THR A 21 10.40 -6.05 9.97
CA THR A 21 11.42 -5.86 8.92
C THR A 21 10.78 -5.53 7.58
N HIS A 22 9.68 -6.22 7.22
CA HIS A 22 8.92 -5.90 6.03
C HIS A 22 8.27 -4.52 6.11
N THR A 23 7.69 -4.12 7.24
CA THR A 23 7.09 -2.79 7.44
C THR A 23 8.12 -1.67 7.29
N MET A 24 9.35 -1.84 7.81
CA MET A 24 10.45 -0.89 7.53
C MET A 24 10.84 -0.87 6.05
N GLY A 25 10.83 -2.03 5.39
CA GLY A 25 11.09 -2.14 3.95
C GLY A 25 10.03 -1.42 3.09
N GLU A 26 8.78 -1.47 3.51
CA GLU A 26 7.66 -0.81 2.83
C GLU A 26 7.76 0.70 2.94
N GLU A 27 8.12 1.24 4.11
CA GLU A 27 8.33 2.68 4.27
C GLU A 27 9.30 3.20 3.22
N ASN A 28 10.45 2.50 3.07
CA ASN A 28 11.45 2.82 2.06
C ASN A 28 10.89 2.71 0.63
N ALA A 29 10.16 1.62 0.32
CA ALA A 29 9.57 1.40 -0.99
C ALA A 29 8.53 2.47 -1.35
N ILE A 30 7.70 2.90 -0.40
CA ILE A 30 6.71 3.96 -0.59
C ILE A 30 7.41 5.31 -0.80
N GLN A 31 8.45 5.61 -0.02
CA GLN A 31 9.23 6.85 -0.18
C GLN A 31 9.88 6.93 -1.57
N SER A 32 10.50 5.84 -2.02
CA SER A 32 11.13 5.73 -3.34
C SER A 32 10.16 5.46 -4.49
N GLN A 33 8.87 5.25 -4.19
CA GLN A 33 7.82 4.87 -5.15
C GLN A 33 8.14 3.57 -5.92
N ASP A 34 8.82 2.63 -5.27
CA ASP A 34 9.08 1.29 -5.79
C ASP A 34 7.87 0.38 -5.53
N TRP A 35 6.88 0.49 -6.41
CA TRP A 35 5.61 -0.22 -6.28
C TRP A 35 5.74 -1.74 -6.44
N GLN A 36 6.74 -2.20 -7.20
CA GLN A 36 6.99 -3.62 -7.37
C GLN A 36 7.52 -4.24 -6.07
N LYS A 37 8.50 -3.58 -5.43
CA LYS A 37 8.99 -4.00 -4.13
C LYS A 37 7.91 -3.94 -3.05
N LEU A 38 7.09 -2.88 -3.05
CA LEU A 38 5.95 -2.77 -2.12
C LEU A 38 4.99 -3.96 -2.27
N SER A 39 4.64 -4.32 -3.51
CA SER A 39 3.78 -5.48 -3.78
C SER A 39 4.38 -6.80 -3.29
N TYR A 40 5.69 -6.99 -3.46
CA TYR A 40 6.37 -8.18 -2.96
C TYR A 40 6.34 -8.25 -1.42
N LEU A 41 6.57 -7.13 -0.74
CA LEU A 41 6.54 -7.06 0.73
C LEU A 41 5.15 -7.36 1.30
N HIS A 42 4.08 -6.86 0.66
CA HIS A 42 2.71 -7.21 1.04
C HIS A 42 2.46 -8.73 0.94
N ALA A 43 2.88 -9.35 -0.17
CA ALA A 43 2.73 -10.79 -0.35
C ALA A 43 3.51 -11.60 0.71
N SER A 44 4.72 -11.16 1.09
CA SER A 44 5.48 -11.79 2.18
C SER A 44 4.74 -11.68 3.52
N LYS A 45 4.15 -10.52 3.84
CA LYS A 45 3.35 -10.34 5.07
C LYS A 45 2.09 -11.20 5.08
N GLU A 46 1.43 -11.39 3.96
CA GLU A 46 0.27 -12.30 3.87
C GLU A 46 0.63 -13.74 4.28
N VAL A 47 1.82 -14.22 3.90
CA VAL A 47 2.33 -15.54 4.32
C VAL A 47 2.56 -15.60 5.84
N LEU A 48 3.12 -14.55 6.43
CA LEU A 48 3.31 -14.45 7.89
C LEU A 48 1.96 -14.42 8.62
N MET A 49 0.99 -13.66 8.10
CA MET A 49 -0.36 -13.58 8.67
C MET A 49 -1.02 -14.94 8.71
N GLN A 50 -0.97 -15.69 7.60
CA GLN A 50 -1.51 -17.04 7.52
C GLN A 50 -0.80 -17.99 8.50
N SER A 51 0.51 -17.86 8.66
CA SER A 51 1.31 -18.70 9.58
C SER A 51 0.97 -18.42 11.05
N ILE A 52 0.81 -17.14 11.40
CA ILE A 52 0.38 -16.70 12.74
C ILE A 52 -1.03 -17.23 13.02
N GLN A 53 -1.99 -17.01 12.11
CA GLN A 53 -3.37 -17.44 12.28
C GLN A 53 -3.46 -18.97 12.45
N ALA A 54 -2.82 -19.74 11.55
CA ALA A 54 -2.81 -21.19 11.63
C ALA A 54 -2.16 -21.74 12.91
N THR A 55 -1.30 -20.96 13.56
CA THR A 55 -0.73 -21.31 14.87
C THR A 55 -1.70 -21.02 16.00
N LEU A 56 -2.35 -19.84 15.98
CA LEU A 56 -3.33 -19.43 16.97
C LEU A 56 -4.58 -20.32 16.97
N ASP A 57 -5.05 -20.74 15.80
CA ASP A 57 -6.21 -21.64 15.65
C ASP A 57 -6.02 -22.99 16.37
N LYS A 58 -4.78 -23.36 16.70
CA LYS A 58 -4.41 -24.60 17.39
C LYS A 58 -4.19 -24.42 18.89
N LYS A 59 -4.47 -23.23 19.45
CA LYS A 59 -4.18 -22.89 20.85
C LYS A 59 -5.46 -22.43 21.55
N GLU A 60 -5.88 -23.22 22.52
CA GLU A 60 -7.06 -22.93 23.36
C GLU A 60 -6.86 -21.67 24.21
N ASP A 61 -5.60 -21.33 24.54
CA ASP A 61 -5.21 -20.17 25.34
C ASP A 61 -4.59 -19.03 24.50
N ALA A 62 -4.86 -19.01 23.17
CA ALA A 62 -4.27 -18.05 22.23
C ALA A 62 -4.41 -16.60 22.71
N GLU A 63 -5.63 -16.17 23.06
CA GLU A 63 -5.92 -14.79 23.46
C GLU A 63 -5.13 -14.36 24.70
N ALA A 64 -5.18 -15.17 25.77
CA ALA A 64 -4.43 -14.91 27.00
C ALA A 64 -2.90 -14.91 26.76
N GLY A 65 -2.41 -15.77 25.88
CA GLY A 65 -1.00 -15.81 25.50
C GLY A 65 -0.56 -14.58 24.71
N LEU A 66 -1.38 -14.11 23.77
CA LEU A 66 -1.15 -12.89 23.00
C LEU A 66 -1.14 -11.66 23.91
N GLU A 67 -2.16 -11.50 24.75
CA GLU A 67 -2.29 -10.36 25.66
C GLU A 67 -1.09 -10.27 26.61
N LYS A 68 -0.72 -11.41 27.20
CA LYS A 68 0.35 -11.45 28.21
C LYS A 68 1.74 -11.19 27.64
N TRP A 69 2.03 -11.69 26.45
CA TRP A 69 3.41 -11.77 25.96
C TRP A 69 3.71 -10.94 24.71
N LEU A 70 2.70 -10.66 23.89
CA LEU A 70 2.90 -10.04 22.57
C LEU A 70 2.17 -8.70 22.41
N ALA A 71 1.26 -8.33 23.32
CA ALA A 71 0.48 -7.10 23.22
C ALA A 71 1.31 -5.83 22.97
N PRO A 72 2.41 -5.56 23.69
CA PRO A 72 3.22 -4.38 23.42
C PRO A 72 3.80 -4.37 22.00
N ARG A 73 4.34 -5.52 21.56
CA ARG A 73 4.92 -5.66 20.23
C ARG A 73 3.90 -5.49 19.12
N MET A 74 2.70 -6.05 19.29
CA MET A 74 1.62 -5.89 18.31
C MET A 74 1.18 -4.42 18.23
N ALA A 75 1.11 -3.70 19.35
CA ALA A 75 0.78 -2.29 19.38
C ALA A 75 1.80 -1.43 18.60
N ASP A 76 3.10 -1.68 18.80
CA ASP A 76 4.17 -1.01 18.06
C ASP A 76 4.06 -1.29 16.56
N LEU A 77 3.83 -2.56 16.19
CA LEU A 77 3.67 -2.95 14.80
C LEU A 77 2.46 -2.30 14.13
N PHE A 78 1.32 -2.23 14.83
CA PHE A 78 0.13 -1.51 14.33
C PHE A 78 0.40 -0.02 14.10
N ALA A 79 1.18 0.62 14.97
CA ALA A 79 1.56 2.01 14.78
C ALA A 79 2.43 2.20 13.52
N MET A 80 3.34 1.27 13.24
CA MET A 80 4.16 1.28 12.03
C MET A 80 3.32 1.07 10.75
N GLU A 81 2.39 0.10 10.77
CA GLU A 81 1.44 -0.13 9.66
C GLU A 81 0.62 1.12 9.36
N LYS A 82 0.09 1.76 10.41
CA LYS A 82 -0.69 2.99 10.28
C LYS A 82 0.13 4.11 9.63
N LYS A 83 1.38 4.30 10.07
CA LYS A 83 2.30 5.27 9.48
C LYS A 83 2.53 5.01 7.99
N ASN A 84 2.77 3.75 7.60
CA ASN A 84 2.96 3.39 6.20
C ASN A 84 1.69 3.63 5.36
N ALA A 85 0.51 3.29 5.90
CA ALA A 85 -0.76 3.54 5.22
C ALA A 85 -1.01 5.03 4.97
N GLU A 86 -0.72 5.89 5.97
CA GLU A 86 -0.80 7.35 5.84
C GLU A 86 0.16 7.87 4.76
N LEU A 87 1.40 7.37 4.75
CA LEU A 87 2.39 7.73 3.74
C LEU A 87 1.93 7.33 2.33
N LEU A 88 1.41 6.10 2.17
CA LEU A 88 0.91 5.61 0.90
C LEU A 88 -0.28 6.44 0.39
N ALA A 89 -1.20 6.81 1.28
CA ALA A 89 -2.34 7.66 0.95
C ALA A 89 -1.90 9.04 0.41
N ILE A 90 -0.86 9.65 1.00
CA ILE A 90 -0.27 10.90 0.51
C ILE A 90 0.25 10.72 -0.92
N LYS A 91 0.99 9.63 -1.19
CA LYS A 91 1.52 9.34 -2.53
C LYS A 91 0.41 9.12 -3.56
N GLN A 92 -0.65 8.39 -3.20
CA GLN A 92 -1.80 8.14 -4.07
C GLN A 92 -2.55 9.44 -4.42
N ASN A 93 -2.74 10.33 -3.45
CA ASN A 93 -3.37 11.63 -3.68
C ASN A 93 -2.55 12.51 -4.63
N TYR A 94 -1.22 12.52 -4.48
CA TYR A 94 -0.34 13.23 -5.40
C TYR A 94 -0.44 12.66 -6.82
N ALA A 95 -0.34 11.34 -6.98
CA ALA A 95 -0.44 10.68 -8.28
C ALA A 95 -1.80 10.96 -8.96
N LYS A 96 -2.90 10.93 -8.20
CA LYS A 96 -4.22 11.30 -8.70
C LYS A 96 -4.26 12.73 -9.24
N GLY A 97 -3.66 13.68 -8.52
CA GLY A 97 -3.55 15.07 -8.96
C GLY A 97 -2.80 15.22 -10.30
N GLU A 98 -1.70 14.50 -10.49
CA GLU A 98 -0.94 14.52 -11.74
C GLU A 98 -1.73 13.88 -12.91
N ILE A 99 -2.46 12.80 -12.65
CA ILE A 99 -3.36 12.18 -13.64
C ILE A 99 -4.44 13.16 -14.10
N ASP A 100 -5.06 13.89 -13.17
CA ASP A 100 -6.13 14.84 -13.49
C ASP A 100 -5.61 16.05 -14.30
N LYS A 101 -4.39 16.52 -14.03
CA LYS A 101 -3.71 17.53 -14.86
C LYS A 101 -3.49 17.01 -16.28
N SER A 102 -2.93 15.81 -16.42
CA SER A 102 -2.68 15.19 -17.73
C SER A 102 -3.97 15.04 -18.55
N ARG A 103 -5.06 14.58 -17.92
CA ARG A 103 -6.40 14.52 -18.55
C ARG A 103 -6.89 15.90 -18.99
N SER A 104 -6.65 16.93 -18.19
CA SER A 104 -7.02 18.32 -18.55
C SER A 104 -6.25 18.81 -19.78
N SER A 105 -4.94 18.58 -19.83
CA SER A 105 -4.12 18.88 -21.01
C SER A 105 -4.61 18.16 -22.26
N GLY A 106 -4.99 16.88 -22.15
CA GLY A 106 -5.59 16.12 -23.25
C GLY A 106 -6.92 16.73 -23.76
N ARG A 107 -7.79 17.18 -22.84
CA ARG A 107 -9.03 17.89 -23.23
C ARG A 107 -8.73 19.22 -23.94
N GLN A 108 -7.75 19.98 -23.48
CA GLN A 108 -7.35 21.23 -24.11
C GLN A 108 -6.76 20.99 -25.51
N LEU A 109 -5.91 19.99 -25.66
CA LEU A 109 -5.36 19.60 -26.96
C LEU A 109 -6.46 19.23 -27.96
N ASN A 110 -7.48 18.48 -27.51
CA ASN A 110 -8.65 18.17 -28.34
C ASN A 110 -9.42 19.43 -28.76
N LYS A 111 -9.63 20.40 -27.86
CA LYS A 111 -10.28 21.67 -28.19
C LYS A 111 -9.49 22.45 -29.26
N ILE A 112 -8.17 22.51 -29.11
CA ILE A 112 -7.27 23.15 -30.09
C ILE A 112 -7.40 22.43 -31.43
N LYS A 113 -7.28 21.11 -31.46
CA LYS A 113 -7.42 20.30 -32.68
C LYS A 113 -8.75 20.59 -33.38
N SER A 114 -9.87 20.56 -32.65
CA SER A 114 -11.19 20.83 -33.20
C SER A 114 -11.30 22.22 -33.83
N ALA A 115 -10.76 23.26 -33.21
CA ALA A 115 -10.79 24.62 -33.77
C ALA A 115 -10.09 24.69 -35.14
N TYR A 116 -8.91 24.07 -35.27
CA TYR A 116 -8.14 24.09 -36.52
C TYR A 116 -8.64 23.12 -37.60
N THR A 117 -9.41 22.09 -37.27
CA THR A 117 -10.09 21.25 -38.27
C THR A 117 -11.39 21.88 -38.76
N THR A 118 -12.14 22.56 -37.89
CA THR A 118 -13.41 23.21 -38.24
C THR A 118 -13.18 24.40 -39.19
N ASP A 119 -12.08 25.16 -39.00
CA ASP A 119 -11.71 26.25 -39.92
C ASP A 119 -11.27 25.75 -41.31
N LYS A 120 -10.68 24.55 -41.42
CA LYS A 120 -10.24 24.02 -42.73
C LYS A 120 -11.39 23.45 -43.58
N GLU A 121 -12.43 22.88 -42.96
CA GLU A 121 -13.63 22.44 -43.70
C GLU A 121 -14.51 23.64 -44.14
N SER A 122 -14.56 24.69 -43.32
CA SER A 122 -15.24 25.96 -43.64
C SER A 122 -14.62 26.72 -44.84
N VAL A 123 -13.28 26.77 -44.92
CA VAL A 123 -12.57 27.47 -46.02
C VAL A 123 -12.68 26.72 -47.36
N MET A 124 -12.80 25.39 -47.34
CA MET A 124 -12.99 24.59 -48.56
C MET A 124 -14.41 24.71 -49.15
N LEU A 125 -15.41 25.10 -48.36
CA LEU A 125 -16.80 25.30 -48.82
C LEU A 125 -17.08 26.71 -49.37
N THR A 126 -16.19 27.67 -49.12
CA THR A 126 -16.35 29.07 -49.59
C THR A 126 -15.52 29.40 -50.82
N SER A 127 -14.72 28.45 -51.33
CA SER A 127 -13.85 28.62 -52.50
C SER A 127 -14.39 27.95 -53.79
N TYR A 128 -15.61 27.41 -53.76
CA TYR A 128 -16.35 26.95 -54.94
C TYR A 128 -17.75 27.59 -54.98
N SER A 129 -17.86 28.87 -55.34
CA SER A 129 -19.09 29.52 -55.82
C SER A 129 -18.74 30.75 -56.63
#